data_AF-A0A537YBZ2-F1
#
_entry.id   AF-A0A537YBZ2-F1
#
_cell.length_a   1.000
_cell.length_b   1.000
_cell.length_c   1.000
_cell.angle_alpha   90.00
_cell.angle_beta   90.00
_cell.angle_gamma   90.00
#
_symmetry.space_group_name_H-M   'P 1'
#
loop_
_entity.id
_entity.type
_entity.pdbx_description
1 polymer ?
#
loop_
_entity_poly.entity_id
_entity_poly.type
_entity_poly.pdbx_seq_one_letter_code
_entity_poly.pdbx_strand_id
1 'polypeptide(L)'
;MDSIRNLIARWQFKQQWDFVEIPGSEEFDAYAEAVFAAASGDGAIAPQERSWIIGYFASLGMPEEGIARLKNADPTQMGPAIKRHLHAFLDSPAGPFNRGLVYDCIRAAGADADYDSEESVRVHEIADELGIPDAVTDQIEDICRAEKQMKADKLHLFYPDGIFYSDPPAPGTPGPASVRDITAAWHFEEEWGFLQVPQGVEFATYGRAVLAAASADGVLAPDEREWIVGYFASIGAPEELLQYFDSVSPSDVAPNVDGHLQAFSQTAAGPFNRGLIYDCIRAASADGELTSAERERYVRLAGDLGIDDSITEQIERAYQAESASKARRLALFFPEGTPYSVPA
;
A
#
# COMPACT_ATOMS: atom_id res chain seq x y z
N MET A 1 -4.08 -0.27 -22.73
CA MET A 1 -3.92 -0.01 -21.28
C MET A 1 -5.31 0.00 -20.68
N ASP A 2 -5.51 -0.74 -19.58
CA ASP A 2 -6.73 -0.61 -18.76
C ASP A 2 -6.86 0.82 -18.22
N SER A 3 -8.04 1.20 -17.69
CA SER A 3 -8.15 2.49 -17.02
C SER A 3 -7.15 2.56 -15.85
N ILE A 4 -6.55 3.74 -15.60
CA ILE A 4 -5.61 3.95 -14.50
C ILE A 4 -6.18 3.44 -13.17
N ARG A 5 -7.48 3.67 -12.93
CA ARG A 5 -8.17 3.17 -11.75
C ARG A 5 -8.14 1.63 -11.65
N ASN A 6 -8.42 0.92 -12.75
CA ASN A 6 -8.39 -0.55 -12.73
C ASN A 6 -6.96 -1.08 -12.59
N LEU A 7 -5.97 -0.40 -13.17
CA LEU A 7 -4.55 -0.72 -12.99
C LEU A 7 -4.15 -0.60 -11.51
N ILE A 8 -4.51 0.52 -10.86
CA ILE A 8 -4.29 0.74 -9.42
C ILE A 8 -4.97 -0.35 -8.60
N ALA A 9 -6.25 -0.60 -8.85
CA ALA A 9 -7.03 -1.60 -8.10
C ALA A 9 -6.40 -2.99 -8.19
N ARG A 10 -6.10 -3.49 -9.39
CA ARG A 10 -5.47 -4.81 -9.57
C ARG A 10 -4.14 -4.89 -8.84
N TRP A 11 -3.30 -3.87 -9.00
CA TRP A 11 -2.01 -3.85 -8.32
C TRP A 11 -2.19 -3.85 -6.81
N GLN A 12 -3.05 -2.99 -6.24
CA GLN A 12 -3.26 -2.89 -4.81
C GLN A 12 -3.85 -4.18 -4.23
N PHE A 13 -4.82 -4.81 -4.91
CA PHE A 13 -5.39 -6.10 -4.51
C PHE A 13 -4.37 -7.24 -4.56
N LYS A 14 -3.53 -7.33 -5.60
CA LYS A 14 -2.40 -8.28 -5.67
C LYS A 14 -1.40 -8.00 -4.53
N GLN A 15 -1.02 -6.74 -4.32
CA GLN A 15 -0.02 -6.36 -3.31
C GLN A 15 -0.49 -6.63 -1.88
N GLN A 16 -1.73 -6.27 -1.54
CA GLN A 16 -2.23 -6.40 -0.16
C GLN A 16 -2.74 -7.80 0.16
N TRP A 17 -3.38 -8.46 -0.82
CA TRP A 17 -4.24 -9.61 -0.59
C TRP A 17 -3.95 -10.83 -1.48
N ASP A 18 -3.02 -10.75 -2.44
CA ASP A 18 -2.78 -11.77 -3.48
C ASP A 18 -4.03 -12.13 -4.29
N PHE A 19 -4.96 -11.19 -4.44
CA PHE A 19 -6.11 -11.36 -5.32
C PHE A 19 -5.69 -11.08 -6.76
N VAL A 20 -6.06 -11.95 -7.69
CA VAL A 20 -5.79 -11.76 -9.13
C VAL A 20 -6.99 -11.15 -9.86
N GLU A 21 -8.16 -11.11 -9.21
CA GLU A 21 -9.34 -10.39 -9.69
C GLU A 21 -9.71 -9.26 -8.72
N ILE A 22 -10.32 -8.20 -9.27
CA ILE A 22 -10.89 -7.13 -8.45
C ILE A 22 -12.24 -7.63 -7.92
N PRO A 23 -12.53 -7.53 -6.61
CA PRO A 23 -13.84 -7.81 -6.06
C PRO A 23 -14.95 -7.03 -6.76
N GLY A 24 -16.15 -7.62 -6.81
CA GLY A 24 -17.36 -6.99 -7.32
C GLY A 24 -17.74 -5.72 -6.54
N SER A 25 -18.46 -4.81 -7.19
CA SER A 25 -18.80 -3.52 -6.59
C SER A 25 -19.69 -3.63 -5.36
N GLU A 26 -20.62 -4.59 -5.32
CA GLU A 26 -21.55 -4.76 -4.20
C GLU A 26 -20.83 -5.20 -2.92
N GLU A 27 -19.95 -6.20 -3.01
CA GLU A 27 -19.14 -6.68 -1.90
C GLU A 27 -18.11 -5.65 -1.45
N PHE A 28 -17.54 -4.89 -2.39
CA PHE A 28 -16.58 -3.84 -2.07
C PHE A 28 -17.24 -2.64 -1.35
N ASP A 29 -18.44 -2.23 -1.78
CA ASP A 29 -19.22 -1.21 -1.08
C ASP A 29 -19.64 -1.67 0.32
N ALA A 30 -20.12 -2.92 0.46
CA ALA A 30 -20.50 -3.48 1.75
C ALA A 30 -19.31 -3.55 2.72
N TYR A 31 -18.13 -3.96 2.24
CA TYR A 31 -16.90 -3.98 3.02
C TYR A 31 -16.52 -2.58 3.50
N ALA A 32 -16.55 -1.58 2.62
CA ALA A 32 -16.18 -0.21 2.97
C ALA A 32 -17.14 0.43 3.97
N GLU A 33 -18.44 0.19 3.82
CA GLU A 33 -19.43 0.67 4.79
C GLU A 33 -19.27 -0.03 6.15
N ALA A 34 -18.91 -1.31 6.17
CA ALA A 34 -18.64 -2.04 7.40
C ALA A 34 -17.41 -1.49 8.14
N VAL A 35 -16.30 -1.22 7.44
CA VAL A 35 -15.12 -0.56 8.04
C VAL A 35 -15.47 0.83 8.57
N PHE A 36 -16.20 1.63 7.79
CA PHE A 36 -16.62 2.95 8.25
C PHE A 36 -17.52 2.87 9.49
N ALA A 37 -18.51 1.97 9.50
CA ALA A 37 -19.42 1.79 10.63
C ALA A 37 -18.69 1.30 11.88
N ALA A 38 -17.67 0.44 11.72
CA ALA A 38 -16.80 0.00 12.81
C ALA A 38 -16.02 1.15 13.44
N ALA A 39 -15.32 1.95 12.63
CA ALA A 39 -14.60 3.13 13.09
C ALA A 39 -15.53 4.20 13.68
N SER A 40 -16.83 4.15 13.38
CA SER A 40 -17.82 5.07 13.93
C SER A 40 -18.76 4.47 14.98
N GLY A 41 -18.38 3.35 15.59
CA GLY A 41 -19.24 2.56 16.49
C GLY A 41 -19.86 3.33 17.66
N ASP A 42 -19.22 4.39 18.15
CA ASP A 42 -19.74 5.26 19.22
C ASP A 42 -20.51 6.50 18.72
N GLY A 43 -20.73 6.60 17.41
CA GLY A 43 -21.39 7.72 16.77
C GLY A 43 -20.47 8.91 16.46
N ALA A 44 -19.17 8.80 16.73
CA ALA A 44 -18.15 9.76 16.32
C ALA A 44 -17.11 9.08 15.42
N ILE A 45 -16.29 9.86 14.71
CA ILE A 45 -15.10 9.36 14.01
C ILE A 45 -14.07 10.49 14.00
N ALA A 46 -12.84 10.19 14.38
CA ALA A 46 -11.76 11.15 14.33
C ALA A 46 -11.45 11.53 12.87
N PRO A 47 -11.01 12.77 12.61
CA PRO A 47 -10.65 13.19 11.26
C PRO A 47 -9.59 12.29 10.60
N GLN A 48 -8.65 11.77 11.38
CA GLN A 48 -7.56 10.89 10.94
C GLN A 48 -8.08 9.53 10.50
N GLU A 49 -8.90 8.86 11.32
CA GLU A 49 -9.57 7.60 10.97
C GLU A 49 -10.38 7.76 9.68
N ARG A 50 -11.17 8.84 9.59
CA ARG A 50 -11.99 9.12 8.40
C ARG A 50 -11.13 9.32 7.15
N SER A 51 -10.07 10.12 7.25
CA SER A 51 -9.13 10.35 6.16
C SER A 51 -8.45 9.06 5.73
N TRP A 52 -8.05 8.22 6.68
CA TRP A 52 -7.43 6.93 6.43
C TRP A 52 -8.37 5.99 5.68
N ILE A 53 -9.63 5.84 6.13
CA ILE A 53 -10.64 4.99 5.47
C ILE A 53 -10.89 5.45 4.03
N ILE A 54 -11.09 6.75 3.82
CA ILE A 54 -11.32 7.31 2.49
C ILE A 54 -10.11 7.07 1.58
N GLY A 55 -8.90 7.30 2.09
CA GLY A 55 -7.66 7.09 1.36
C GLY A 55 -7.43 5.62 1.00
N TYR A 56 -7.67 4.72 1.94
CA TYR A 56 -7.54 3.29 1.76
C TYR A 56 -8.47 2.78 0.66
N PHE A 57 -9.76 3.11 0.71
CA PHE A 57 -10.71 2.68 -0.32
C PHE A 57 -10.48 3.35 -1.68
N ALA A 58 -10.00 4.60 -1.69
CA ALA A 58 -9.54 5.23 -2.93
C ALA A 58 -8.37 4.45 -3.54
N SER A 59 -7.40 4.03 -2.71
CA SER A 59 -6.25 3.23 -3.14
C SER A 59 -6.61 1.85 -3.68
N LEU A 60 -7.73 1.28 -3.23
CA LEU A 60 -8.28 0.03 -3.76
C LEU A 60 -9.14 0.24 -5.02
N GLY A 61 -9.22 1.47 -5.53
CA GLY A 61 -9.91 1.80 -6.79
C GLY A 61 -11.40 2.10 -6.64
N MET A 62 -11.88 2.45 -5.45
CA MET A 62 -13.26 2.89 -5.26
C MET A 62 -13.60 4.08 -6.17
N PRO A 63 -14.72 4.03 -6.91
CA PRO A 63 -15.11 5.13 -7.79
C PRO A 63 -15.42 6.41 -7.01
N GLU A 64 -15.34 7.56 -7.71
CA GLU A 64 -15.68 8.90 -7.19
C GLU A 64 -17.01 8.92 -6.43
N GLU A 65 -18.03 8.22 -6.91
CA GLU A 65 -19.34 8.14 -6.24
C GLU A 65 -19.25 7.44 -4.87
N GLY A 66 -18.48 6.36 -4.76
CA GLY A 66 -18.25 5.65 -3.50
C GLY A 66 -17.45 6.49 -2.51
N ILE A 67 -16.40 7.14 -3.00
CA ILE A 67 -15.60 8.07 -2.19
C ILE A 67 -16.44 9.27 -1.71
N ALA A 68 -17.32 9.80 -2.56
CA ALA A 68 -18.27 10.82 -2.17
C ALA A 68 -19.26 10.32 -1.11
N ARG A 69 -19.72 9.06 -1.18
CA ARG A 69 -20.54 8.47 -0.12
C ARG A 69 -19.79 8.45 1.22
N LEU A 70 -18.57 7.93 1.27
CA LEU A 70 -17.77 7.89 2.49
C LEU A 70 -17.46 9.29 3.06
N LYS A 71 -17.18 10.28 2.19
CA LYS A 71 -16.98 11.68 2.60
C LYS A 71 -18.22 12.32 3.23
N ASN A 72 -19.41 11.90 2.81
CA ASN A 72 -20.68 12.48 3.26
C ASN A 72 -21.41 11.61 4.30
N ALA A 73 -20.88 10.42 4.62
CA ALA A 73 -21.46 9.54 5.61
C ALA A 73 -21.56 10.21 7.00
N ASP A 74 -22.70 10.02 7.66
CA ASP A 74 -22.97 10.53 9.00
C ASP A 74 -22.60 9.46 10.05
N PRO A 75 -21.53 9.66 10.85
CA PRO A 75 -21.09 8.67 11.83
C PRO A 75 -22.18 8.36 12.87
N THR A 76 -23.06 9.33 13.16
CA THR A 76 -24.18 9.14 14.11
C THR A 76 -25.25 8.18 13.60
N GLN A 77 -25.23 7.88 12.29
CA GLN A 77 -26.12 6.90 11.65
C GLN A 77 -25.40 5.60 11.33
N MET A 78 -24.13 5.69 10.89
CA MET A 78 -23.32 4.53 10.50
C MET A 78 -23.00 3.64 11.71
N GLY A 79 -22.49 4.20 12.80
CA GLY A 79 -22.13 3.47 14.01
C GLY A 79 -23.26 2.62 14.59
N PRO A 80 -24.43 3.22 14.89
CA PRO A 80 -25.58 2.46 15.40
C PRO A 80 -26.08 1.38 14.43
N ALA A 81 -25.77 1.49 13.13
CA ALA A 81 -26.13 0.52 12.11
C ALA A 81 -25.03 -0.52 11.85
N ILE A 82 -23.95 -0.59 12.65
CA ILE A 82 -22.80 -1.46 12.42
C ILE A 82 -23.18 -2.91 12.12
N LYS A 83 -24.04 -3.54 12.94
CA LYS A 83 -24.48 -4.93 12.73
C LYS A 83 -25.15 -5.15 11.37
N ARG A 84 -25.87 -4.15 10.86
CA ARG A 84 -26.50 -4.22 9.54
C ARG A 84 -25.43 -4.23 8.44
N HIS A 85 -24.39 -3.41 8.56
CA HIS A 85 -23.30 -3.35 7.59
C HIS A 85 -22.42 -4.62 7.64
N LEU A 86 -22.14 -5.14 8.85
CA LEU A 86 -21.45 -6.42 9.02
C LEU A 86 -22.22 -7.56 8.36
N HIS A 87 -23.54 -7.67 8.59
CA HIS A 87 -24.36 -8.69 7.93
C HIS A 87 -24.46 -8.50 6.42
N ALA A 88 -24.56 -7.26 5.94
CA ALA A 88 -24.56 -7.00 4.49
C ALA A 88 -23.27 -7.49 3.82
N PHE A 89 -22.12 -7.37 4.49
CA PHE A 89 -20.87 -7.96 4.01
C PHE A 89 -20.86 -9.49 4.12
N LEU A 90 -21.32 -10.07 5.23
CA LEU A 90 -21.41 -11.53 5.42
C LEU A 90 -22.30 -12.21 4.37
N ASP A 91 -23.36 -11.53 3.91
CA ASP A 91 -24.27 -12.04 2.88
C ASP A 91 -23.70 -11.93 1.45
N SER A 92 -22.55 -11.26 1.28
CA SER A 92 -21.87 -11.13 -0.01
C SER A 92 -21.00 -12.34 -0.35
N PRO A 93 -20.55 -12.51 -1.62
CA PRO A 93 -19.62 -13.59 -1.98
C PRO A 93 -18.29 -13.57 -1.20
N ALA A 94 -17.83 -12.38 -0.79
CA ALA A 94 -16.66 -12.20 0.06
C ALA A 94 -16.89 -12.53 1.54
N GLY A 95 -18.14 -12.66 1.99
CA GLY A 95 -18.53 -12.80 3.39
C GLY A 95 -17.81 -13.93 4.16
N PRO A 96 -17.56 -15.12 3.59
CA PRO A 96 -16.77 -16.16 4.24
C PRO A 96 -15.31 -15.78 4.56
N PHE A 97 -14.78 -14.72 3.94
CA PHE A 97 -13.40 -14.28 4.03
C PHE A 97 -13.26 -13.02 4.91
N ASN A 98 -13.92 -13.04 6.07
CA ASN A 98 -14.16 -11.84 6.90
C ASN A 98 -13.04 -11.42 7.86
N ARG A 99 -11.95 -12.18 7.97
CA ARG A 99 -10.82 -11.83 8.85
C ARG A 99 -10.10 -10.55 8.40
N GLY A 100 -10.03 -10.31 7.08
CA GLY A 100 -9.49 -9.07 6.53
C GLY A 100 -10.29 -7.83 6.97
N LEU A 101 -11.61 -7.96 7.12
CA LEU A 101 -12.47 -6.87 7.57
C LEU A 101 -12.08 -6.43 8.98
N VAL A 102 -11.90 -7.37 9.91
CA VAL A 102 -11.47 -7.06 11.29
C VAL A 102 -10.09 -6.39 11.30
N TYR A 103 -9.16 -6.88 10.49
CA TYR A 103 -7.83 -6.28 10.33
C TYR A 103 -7.91 -4.81 9.86
N ASP A 104 -8.72 -4.52 8.85
CA ASP A 104 -8.87 -3.14 8.36
C ASP A 104 -9.67 -2.25 9.34
N CYS A 105 -10.58 -2.82 10.14
CA CYS A 105 -11.22 -2.10 11.25
C CYS A 105 -10.20 -1.67 12.32
N ILE A 106 -9.26 -2.56 12.70
CA ILE A 106 -8.19 -2.23 13.65
C ILE A 106 -7.28 -1.13 13.10
N ARG A 107 -6.91 -1.22 11.81
CA ARG A 107 -6.07 -0.21 11.15
C ARG A 107 -6.76 1.14 11.04
N ALA A 108 -8.07 1.13 10.76
CA ALA A 108 -8.88 2.33 10.69
C ALA A 108 -8.97 3.02 12.04
N ALA A 109 -9.24 2.27 13.12
CA ALA A 109 -9.30 2.80 14.49
C ALA A 109 -7.94 3.38 14.93
N GLY A 110 -6.87 2.60 14.79
CA GLY A 110 -5.52 3.02 15.19
C GLY A 110 -4.83 4.04 14.26
N ALA A 111 -5.56 4.65 13.31
CA ALA A 111 -5.02 5.55 12.31
C ALA A 111 -4.57 6.91 12.89
N ASP A 112 -5.13 7.33 14.02
CA ASP A 112 -4.69 8.53 14.75
C ASP A 112 -3.48 8.27 15.67
N ALA A 113 -2.90 7.08 15.54
CA ALA A 113 -1.75 6.52 16.26
C ALA A 113 -2.02 5.94 17.65
N ASP A 114 -3.23 6.06 18.19
CA ASP A 114 -3.65 5.45 19.45
C ASP A 114 -4.61 4.28 19.15
N TYR A 115 -4.23 3.06 19.52
CA TYR A 115 -5.16 1.92 19.54
C TYR A 115 -5.22 1.43 20.99
N ASP A 116 -6.33 1.72 21.67
CA ASP A 116 -6.48 1.55 23.10
C ASP A 116 -7.34 0.34 23.50
N SER A 117 -7.55 0.18 24.80
CA SER A 117 -8.34 -0.94 25.33
C SER A 117 -9.83 -0.85 25.01
N GLU A 118 -10.39 0.35 24.84
CA GLU A 118 -11.80 0.51 24.47
C GLU A 118 -12.00 0.13 23.00
N GLU A 119 -11.08 0.51 22.12
CA GLU A 119 -11.09 0.13 20.71
C GLU A 119 -10.89 -1.38 20.54
N SER A 120 -9.98 -1.98 21.32
CA SER A 120 -9.80 -3.43 21.37
C SER A 120 -11.09 -4.16 21.76
N VAL A 121 -11.79 -3.71 22.81
CA VAL A 121 -13.09 -4.30 23.19
C VAL A 121 -14.09 -4.23 22.03
N ARG A 122 -14.20 -3.09 21.35
CA ARG A 122 -15.13 -2.93 20.21
C ARG A 122 -14.77 -3.82 19.02
N VAL A 123 -13.48 -3.95 18.70
CA VAL A 123 -13.01 -4.85 17.65
C VAL A 123 -13.36 -6.30 17.97
N HIS A 124 -13.23 -6.72 19.22
CA HIS A 124 -13.63 -8.05 19.66
C HIS A 124 -15.15 -8.27 19.57
N GLU A 125 -15.96 -7.26 19.88
CA GLU A 125 -17.42 -7.32 19.65
C GLU A 125 -17.78 -7.44 18.16
N ILE A 126 -17.06 -6.74 17.27
CA ILE A 126 -17.21 -6.86 15.81
C ILE A 126 -16.83 -8.25 15.34
N ALA A 127 -15.70 -8.77 15.82
CA ALA A 127 -15.21 -10.09 15.46
C ALA A 127 -16.17 -11.20 15.91
N ASP A 128 -16.77 -11.09 17.10
CA ASP A 128 -17.79 -12.01 17.60
C ASP A 128 -19.04 -12.01 16.69
N GLU A 129 -19.52 -10.84 16.26
CA GLU A 129 -20.64 -10.74 15.31
C GLU A 129 -20.32 -11.38 13.95
N LEU A 130 -19.05 -11.34 13.54
CA LEU A 130 -18.55 -12.02 12.32
C LEU A 130 -18.25 -13.52 12.53
N GLY A 131 -18.45 -14.04 13.74
CA GLY A 131 -18.18 -15.44 14.08
C GLY A 131 -16.68 -15.78 14.14
N ILE A 132 -15.82 -14.79 14.33
CA ILE A 132 -14.36 -14.96 14.45
C ILE A 132 -14.02 -15.22 15.92
N PRO A 133 -13.33 -16.33 16.25
CA PRO A 133 -12.95 -16.60 17.63
C PRO A 133 -12.02 -15.53 18.20
N ASP A 134 -12.19 -15.23 19.49
CA ASP A 134 -11.39 -14.28 20.27
C ASP A 134 -9.87 -14.46 20.08
N ALA A 135 -9.39 -15.71 20.16
CA ALA A 135 -7.99 -16.04 19.96
C ALA A 135 -7.47 -15.79 18.53
N VAL A 136 -8.36 -15.75 17.53
CA VAL A 136 -8.00 -15.33 16.16
C VAL A 136 -7.96 -13.81 16.09
N THR A 137 -8.89 -13.11 16.74
CA THR A 137 -8.87 -11.64 16.86
C THR A 137 -7.57 -11.15 17.51
N ASP A 138 -7.13 -11.78 18.59
CA ASP A 138 -5.84 -11.51 19.24
C ASP A 138 -4.67 -11.62 18.24
N GLN A 139 -4.68 -12.66 17.38
CA GLN A 139 -3.66 -12.85 16.35
C GLN A 139 -3.71 -11.77 15.27
N ILE A 140 -4.90 -11.27 14.92
CA ILE A 140 -5.06 -10.16 13.99
C ILE A 140 -4.46 -8.88 14.60
N GLU A 141 -4.75 -8.59 15.86
CA GLU A 141 -4.15 -7.44 16.55
C GLU A 141 -2.62 -7.55 16.65
N ASP A 142 -2.09 -8.74 16.94
CA ASP A 142 -0.65 -9.01 16.97
C ASP A 142 0.01 -8.72 15.62
N ILE A 143 -0.64 -9.10 14.50
CA ILE A 143 -0.17 -8.77 13.16
C ILE A 143 -0.18 -7.25 12.95
N CYS A 144 -1.28 -6.55 13.29
CA CYS A 144 -1.37 -5.10 13.16
C CYS A 144 -0.24 -4.38 13.94
N ARG A 145 0.01 -4.78 15.19
CA ARG A 145 1.10 -4.23 16.02
C ARG A 145 2.48 -4.51 15.41
N ALA A 146 2.71 -5.73 14.96
CA ALA A 146 3.98 -6.12 14.35
C ALA A 146 4.25 -5.36 13.04
N GLU A 147 3.24 -5.15 12.21
CA GLU A 147 3.35 -4.41 10.95
C GLU A 147 3.55 -2.92 11.19
N LYS A 148 2.87 -2.32 12.18
CA LYS A 148 3.11 -0.92 12.58
C LYS A 148 4.55 -0.71 13.06
N GLN A 149 5.09 -1.63 13.87
CA GLN A 149 6.50 -1.56 14.29
C GLN A 149 7.46 -1.78 13.12
N MET A 150 7.17 -2.73 12.24
CA MET A 150 7.99 -2.99 11.05
C MET A 150 8.07 -1.78 10.13
N LYS A 151 6.93 -1.08 9.90
CA LYS A 151 6.90 0.19 9.18
C LYS A 151 7.78 1.23 9.89
N ALA A 152 7.67 1.38 11.20
CA ALA A 152 8.51 2.33 11.95
C ALA A 152 10.02 2.04 11.81
N ASP A 153 10.42 0.77 11.91
CA ASP A 153 11.82 0.34 11.75
C ASP A 153 12.31 0.58 10.31
N LYS A 154 11.47 0.30 9.30
CA LYS A 154 11.73 0.58 7.88
C LYS A 154 11.96 2.08 7.65
N LEU A 155 11.07 2.93 8.17
CA LEU A 155 11.21 4.38 8.03
C LEU A 155 12.47 4.91 8.72
N HIS A 156 12.82 4.38 9.90
CA HIS A 156 14.08 4.74 10.56
C HIS A 156 15.31 4.32 9.76
N LEU A 157 15.27 3.12 9.15
CA LEU A 157 16.32 2.65 8.26
C LEU A 157 16.47 3.54 7.03
N PHE A 158 15.37 4.02 6.44
CA PHE A 158 15.43 4.82 5.22
C PHE A 158 15.74 6.29 5.47
N TYR A 159 15.33 6.81 6.62
CA TYR A 159 15.40 8.22 6.97
C TYR A 159 16.02 8.44 8.36
N PRO A 160 17.31 8.10 8.56
CA PRO A 160 17.95 8.19 9.87
C PRO A 160 17.98 9.63 10.42
N ASP A 161 17.97 10.63 9.53
CA ASP A 161 18.01 12.06 9.89
C ASP A 161 16.62 12.73 9.89
N GLY A 162 15.54 11.95 9.74
CA GLY A 162 14.16 12.43 9.69
C GLY A 162 13.49 12.24 8.33
N ILE A 163 12.17 12.07 8.36
CA ILE A 163 11.35 11.77 7.19
C ILE A 163 11.23 13.02 6.30
N PHE A 164 11.41 12.84 4.99
CA PHE A 164 11.18 13.91 4.01
C PHE A 164 9.70 14.19 3.88
N TYR A 165 9.34 15.43 3.52
CA TYR A 165 7.93 15.81 3.34
C TYR A 165 7.06 15.56 4.59
N SER A 166 7.68 15.55 5.79
CA SER A 166 6.99 15.33 7.07
C SER A 166 6.28 16.56 7.62
N ASP A 167 6.50 17.73 7.00
CA ASP A 167 5.78 18.94 7.37
C ASP A 167 4.35 18.86 6.82
N PRO A 168 3.33 19.19 7.64
CA PRO A 168 1.97 19.24 7.13
C PRO A 168 1.85 20.29 6.03
N PRO A 169 0.91 20.13 5.08
CA PRO A 169 0.65 21.14 4.06
C PRO A 169 0.39 22.51 4.70
N ALA A 170 0.87 23.58 4.05
CA ALA A 170 0.65 24.94 4.55
C ALA A 170 -0.85 25.20 4.78
N PRO A 171 -1.24 25.95 5.83
CA PRO A 171 -2.65 26.24 6.10
C PRO A 171 -3.36 26.84 4.87
N GLY A 172 -4.51 26.28 4.52
CA GLY A 172 -5.28 26.71 3.34
C GLY A 172 -4.85 26.08 2.02
N THR A 173 -3.83 25.22 2.01
CA THR A 173 -3.56 24.31 0.88
C THR A 173 -4.81 23.47 0.63
N PRO A 174 -5.41 23.51 -0.57
CA PRO A 174 -6.53 22.64 -0.88
C PRO A 174 -6.14 21.19 -0.67
N GLY A 175 -7.02 20.41 -0.04
CA GLY A 175 -6.84 18.96 0.02
C GLY A 175 -6.84 18.32 -1.37
N PRO A 176 -6.54 17.02 -1.46
CA PRO A 176 -6.49 16.30 -2.73
C PRO A 176 -7.78 16.49 -3.54
N ALA A 177 -7.62 16.88 -4.81
CA ALA A 177 -8.72 17.39 -5.66
C ALA A 177 -9.49 16.27 -6.38
N SER A 178 -8.91 15.08 -6.50
CA SER A 178 -9.49 13.92 -7.17
C SER A 178 -9.27 12.63 -6.37
N VAL A 179 -9.99 11.54 -6.69
CA VAL A 179 -9.71 10.21 -6.10
C VAL A 179 -8.28 9.76 -6.32
N ARG A 180 -7.69 10.13 -7.47
CA ARG A 180 -6.29 9.85 -7.76
C ARG A 180 -5.33 10.59 -6.83
N ASP A 181 -5.61 11.86 -6.54
CA ASP A 181 -4.77 12.63 -5.60
C ASP A 181 -4.93 12.11 -4.16
N ILE A 182 -6.15 11.69 -3.78
CA ILE A 182 -6.42 11.05 -2.49
C ILE A 182 -5.60 9.76 -2.37
N THR A 183 -5.61 8.94 -3.43
CA THR A 183 -4.87 7.68 -3.51
C THR A 183 -3.37 7.91 -3.34
N ALA A 184 -2.81 8.86 -4.09
CA ALA A 184 -1.38 9.17 -4.01
C ALA A 184 -1.00 9.70 -2.62
N ALA A 185 -1.75 10.64 -2.06
CA ALA A 185 -1.50 11.19 -0.72
C ALA A 185 -1.53 10.09 0.35
N TRP A 186 -2.55 9.24 0.33
CA TRP A 186 -2.67 8.12 1.26
C TRP A 186 -1.51 7.12 1.11
N HIS A 187 -1.13 6.76 -0.12
CA HIS A 187 -0.05 5.80 -0.33
C HIS A 187 1.31 6.36 0.13
N PHE A 188 1.57 7.64 -0.08
CA PHE A 188 2.79 8.30 0.40
C PHE A 188 2.86 8.38 1.93
N GLU A 189 1.75 8.69 2.59
CA GLU A 189 1.67 8.65 4.05
C GLU A 189 1.79 7.22 4.58
N GLU A 190 1.10 6.27 3.95
CA GLU A 190 1.03 4.89 4.42
C GLU A 190 2.33 4.11 4.21
N GLU A 191 3.05 4.32 3.12
CA GLU A 191 4.29 3.58 2.86
C GLU A 191 5.54 4.31 3.36
N TRP A 192 5.54 5.65 3.28
CA TRP A 192 6.75 6.46 3.42
C TRP A 192 6.67 7.50 4.55
N GLY A 193 5.50 7.67 5.18
CA GLY A 193 5.28 8.70 6.20
C GLY A 193 5.30 10.13 5.66
N PHE A 194 5.15 10.29 4.35
CA PHE A 194 5.19 11.60 3.69
C PHE A 194 3.82 12.26 3.81
N LEU A 195 3.77 13.47 4.38
CA LEU A 195 2.55 14.28 4.47
C LEU A 195 2.32 15.13 3.22
N GLN A 196 3.23 15.08 2.25
CA GLN A 196 3.11 15.75 0.96
C GLN A 196 3.57 14.81 -0.16
N VAL A 197 2.83 14.83 -1.27
CA VAL A 197 3.13 14.03 -2.47
C VAL A 197 4.29 14.69 -3.22
N PRO A 198 5.41 13.98 -3.47
CA PRO A 198 6.50 14.47 -4.34
C PRO A 198 5.99 14.77 -5.76
N GLN A 199 6.47 15.85 -6.38
CA GLN A 199 6.00 16.30 -7.69
C GLN A 199 7.13 16.50 -8.70
N GLY A 200 6.80 16.44 -9.99
CA GLY A 200 7.66 16.93 -11.06
C GLY A 200 8.83 16.01 -11.43
N VAL A 201 10.02 16.61 -11.59
CA VAL A 201 11.20 15.93 -12.15
C VAL A 201 11.73 14.81 -11.26
N GLU A 202 11.62 14.96 -9.95
CA GLU A 202 12.04 13.98 -8.94
C GLU A 202 11.33 12.64 -9.15
N PHE A 203 10.01 12.71 -9.26
CA PHE A 203 9.15 11.55 -9.41
C PHE A 203 9.46 10.78 -10.71
N ALA A 204 9.58 11.50 -11.84
CA ALA A 204 9.90 10.88 -13.12
C ALA A 204 11.32 10.28 -13.16
N THR A 205 12.27 10.91 -12.48
CA THR A 205 13.66 10.43 -12.42
C THR A 205 13.77 9.20 -11.52
N TYR A 206 13.06 9.19 -10.38
CA TYR A 206 12.94 8.04 -9.48
C TYR A 206 12.38 6.82 -10.22
N GLY A 207 11.24 6.95 -10.90
CA GLY A 207 10.64 5.81 -11.59
C GLY A 207 11.46 5.29 -12.77
N ARG A 208 12.17 6.16 -13.48
CA ARG A 208 13.15 5.73 -14.49
C ARG A 208 14.33 4.98 -13.88
N ALA A 209 14.79 5.38 -12.70
CA ALA A 209 15.84 4.67 -11.98
C ALA A 209 15.37 3.27 -11.54
N VAL A 210 14.16 3.13 -10.98
CA VAL A 210 13.57 1.82 -10.63
C VAL A 210 13.46 0.92 -11.86
N LEU A 211 12.91 1.45 -12.96
CA LEU A 211 12.78 0.69 -14.21
C LEU A 211 14.14 0.25 -14.77
N ALA A 212 15.12 1.15 -14.77
CA ALA A 212 16.46 0.86 -15.24
C ALA A 212 17.12 -0.24 -14.41
N ALA A 213 16.98 -0.17 -13.08
CA ALA A 213 17.51 -1.16 -12.15
C ALA A 213 16.87 -2.54 -12.33
N ALA A 214 15.54 -2.61 -12.45
CA ALA A 214 14.83 -3.84 -12.74
C ALA A 214 15.23 -4.41 -14.12
N SER A 215 15.46 -3.54 -15.11
CA SER A 215 15.84 -3.93 -16.47
C SER A 215 17.33 -4.22 -16.66
N ALA A 216 18.15 -4.19 -15.61
CA ALA A 216 19.60 -4.00 -15.73
C ALA A 216 20.37 -5.16 -16.42
N ASP A 217 19.77 -6.33 -16.57
CA ASP A 217 20.32 -7.43 -17.39
C ASP A 217 19.86 -7.44 -18.85
N GLY A 218 19.14 -6.39 -19.25
CA GLY A 218 18.54 -6.28 -20.57
C GLY A 218 17.25 -7.08 -20.72
N VAL A 219 16.74 -7.68 -19.65
CA VAL A 219 15.43 -8.33 -19.57
C VAL A 219 14.59 -7.57 -18.54
N LEU A 220 13.28 -7.54 -18.75
CA LEU A 220 12.31 -7.13 -17.74
C LEU A 220 11.14 -8.10 -17.87
N ALA A 221 10.96 -8.95 -16.87
CA ALA A 221 9.89 -9.92 -16.85
C ALA A 221 8.52 -9.22 -16.84
N PRO A 222 7.46 -9.88 -17.38
CA PRO A 222 6.13 -9.29 -17.41
C PRO A 222 5.60 -8.86 -16.03
N ASP A 223 5.85 -9.66 -14.98
CA ASP A 223 5.43 -9.35 -13.62
C ASP A 223 6.18 -8.14 -13.03
N GLU A 224 7.47 -7.97 -13.30
CA GLU A 224 8.24 -6.79 -12.89
C GLU A 224 7.71 -5.52 -13.57
N ARG A 225 7.39 -5.60 -14.88
CA ARG A 225 6.79 -4.48 -15.61
C ARG A 225 5.41 -4.12 -15.07
N GLU A 226 4.56 -5.12 -14.85
CA GLU A 226 3.22 -4.92 -14.26
C GLU A 226 3.36 -4.28 -12.88
N TRP A 227 4.31 -4.74 -12.08
CA TRP A 227 4.59 -4.19 -10.76
C TRP A 227 4.99 -2.72 -10.83
N ILE A 228 5.93 -2.35 -11.70
CA ILE A 228 6.38 -0.95 -11.87
C ILE A 228 5.21 -0.08 -12.32
N VAL A 229 4.50 -0.48 -13.37
CA VAL A 229 3.39 0.32 -13.93
C VAL A 229 2.27 0.49 -12.89
N GLY A 230 1.91 -0.57 -12.16
CA GLY A 230 0.89 -0.53 -11.12
C GLY A 230 1.30 0.30 -9.90
N TYR A 231 2.54 0.14 -9.41
CA TYR A 231 3.07 0.92 -8.30
C TYR A 231 3.08 2.42 -8.64
N PHE A 232 3.68 2.80 -9.77
CA PHE A 232 3.73 4.21 -10.14
C PHE A 232 2.34 4.80 -10.40
N ALA A 233 1.37 3.99 -10.86
CA ALA A 233 -0.01 4.43 -10.97
C ALA A 233 -0.63 4.72 -9.60
N SER A 234 -0.39 3.88 -8.58
CA SER A 234 -0.94 4.06 -7.23
C SER A 234 -0.37 5.29 -6.52
N ILE A 235 0.89 5.64 -6.78
CA ILE A 235 1.50 6.89 -6.28
C ILE A 235 1.30 8.10 -7.19
N GLY A 236 0.41 8.00 -8.19
CA GLY A 236 -0.10 9.16 -8.93
C GLY A 236 0.72 9.59 -10.16
N ALA A 237 1.58 8.73 -10.71
CA ALA A 237 2.42 9.03 -11.88
C ALA A 237 1.61 9.53 -13.10
N PRO A 238 2.06 10.59 -13.81
CA PRO A 238 1.41 11.07 -15.03
C PRO A 238 1.20 9.95 -16.06
N GLU A 239 0.11 10.02 -16.81
CA GLU A 239 -0.25 8.95 -17.74
C GLU A 239 0.83 8.73 -18.81
N GLU A 240 1.48 9.80 -19.27
CA GLU A 240 2.58 9.72 -20.23
C GLU A 240 3.79 8.95 -19.67
N LEU A 241 4.03 9.04 -18.36
CA LEU A 241 5.10 8.30 -17.70
C LEU A 241 4.73 6.81 -17.57
N LEU A 242 3.47 6.52 -17.24
CA LEU A 242 2.96 5.14 -17.21
C LEU A 242 3.02 4.47 -18.58
N GLN A 243 2.62 5.18 -19.63
CA GLN A 243 2.73 4.72 -21.02
C GLN A 243 4.19 4.48 -21.42
N TYR A 244 5.11 5.33 -20.96
CA TYR A 244 6.55 5.09 -21.15
C TYR A 244 7.01 3.82 -20.44
N PHE A 245 6.64 3.59 -19.17
CA PHE A 245 6.99 2.36 -18.44
C PHE A 245 6.41 1.10 -19.06
N ASP A 246 5.20 1.18 -19.60
CA ASP A 246 4.51 0.05 -20.24
C ASP A 246 5.15 -0.35 -21.59
N SER A 247 5.70 0.62 -22.33
CA SER A 247 6.14 0.40 -23.73
C SER A 247 7.65 0.40 -23.96
N VAL A 248 8.47 0.95 -23.05
CA VAL A 248 9.91 1.05 -23.29
C VAL A 248 10.59 -0.32 -23.28
N SER A 249 11.50 -0.53 -24.22
CA SER A 249 12.32 -1.75 -24.28
C SER A 249 13.37 -1.75 -23.16
N PRO A 250 13.56 -2.86 -22.43
CA PRO A 250 14.63 -2.97 -21.42
C PRO A 250 16.01 -2.65 -21.99
N SER A 251 16.26 -3.04 -23.25
CA SER A 251 17.51 -2.76 -23.98
C SER A 251 17.83 -1.26 -24.13
N ASP A 252 16.82 -0.40 -24.09
CA ASP A 252 16.96 1.03 -24.29
C ASP A 252 17.25 1.77 -22.98
N VAL A 253 16.95 1.13 -21.83
CA VAL A 253 17.07 1.73 -20.49
C VAL A 253 18.25 1.13 -19.72
N ALA A 254 18.47 -0.18 -19.81
CA ALA A 254 19.51 -0.90 -19.08
C ALA A 254 20.94 -0.35 -19.26
N PRO A 255 21.37 0.08 -20.47
CA PRO A 255 22.74 0.59 -20.64
C PRO A 255 23.04 1.89 -19.88
N ASN A 256 22.01 2.58 -19.36
CA ASN A 256 22.14 3.89 -18.73
C ASN A 256 21.64 3.90 -17.27
N VAL A 257 21.66 2.76 -16.57
CA VAL A 257 21.26 2.69 -15.15
C VAL A 257 22.02 3.71 -14.31
N ASP A 258 23.35 3.74 -14.42
CA ASP A 258 24.22 4.67 -13.67
C ASP A 258 23.83 6.14 -13.95
N GLY A 259 23.48 6.47 -15.20
CA GLY A 259 23.03 7.80 -15.58
C GLY A 259 21.68 8.18 -14.96
N HIS A 260 20.74 7.23 -14.86
CA HIS A 260 19.45 7.45 -14.20
C HIS A 260 19.60 7.60 -12.68
N LEU A 261 20.46 6.80 -12.05
CA LEU A 261 20.78 6.91 -10.62
C LEU A 261 21.48 8.22 -10.29
N GLN A 262 22.48 8.61 -11.09
CA GLN A 262 23.18 9.88 -10.96
C GLN A 262 22.24 11.07 -11.16
N ALA A 263 21.29 10.97 -12.10
CA ALA A 263 20.28 12.01 -12.28
C ALA A 263 19.37 12.13 -11.05
N PHE A 264 18.95 10.99 -10.45
CA PHE A 264 18.12 11.00 -9.25
C PHE A 264 18.85 11.59 -8.04
N SER A 265 20.11 11.20 -7.82
CA SER A 265 20.92 11.67 -6.68
C SER A 265 21.18 13.18 -6.70
N GLN A 266 21.02 13.83 -7.87
CA GLN A 266 21.14 15.27 -8.05
C GLN A 266 19.82 16.05 -7.82
N THR A 267 18.71 15.36 -7.59
CA THR A 267 17.42 16.01 -7.26
C THR A 267 17.30 16.32 -5.77
N ALA A 268 16.29 17.09 -5.33
CA ALA A 268 16.10 17.34 -3.90
C ALA A 268 15.67 16.06 -3.15
N ALA A 269 15.07 15.10 -3.87
CA ALA A 269 14.77 13.77 -3.38
C ALA A 269 15.97 12.81 -3.42
N GLY A 270 17.14 13.20 -3.96
CA GLY A 270 18.34 12.37 -4.04
C GLY A 270 18.79 11.70 -2.72
N PRO A 271 18.62 12.33 -1.54
CA PRO A 271 18.86 11.68 -0.25
C PRO A 271 17.96 10.46 0.03
N PHE A 272 16.87 10.26 -0.70
CA PHE A 272 15.99 9.08 -0.61
C PHE A 272 16.54 7.86 -1.37
N ASN A 273 17.86 7.70 -1.39
CA ASN A 273 18.53 6.62 -2.10
C ASN A 273 18.27 5.23 -1.49
N ARG A 274 18.01 5.13 -0.18
CA ARG A 274 17.68 3.84 0.47
C ARG A 274 16.33 3.29 0.04
N GLY A 275 15.31 4.15 -0.04
CA GLY A 275 13.98 3.74 -0.53
C GLY A 275 13.98 3.44 -2.02
N LEU A 276 14.82 4.12 -2.82
CA LEU A 276 15.03 3.75 -4.21
C LEU A 276 15.54 2.30 -4.34
N ILE A 277 16.58 1.93 -3.57
CA ILE A 277 17.08 0.54 -3.56
C ILE A 277 16.01 -0.43 -3.07
N TYR A 278 15.21 -0.04 -2.09
CA TYR A 278 14.08 -0.84 -1.61
C TYR A 278 13.07 -1.13 -2.71
N ASP A 279 12.61 -0.11 -3.44
CA ASP A 279 11.67 -0.30 -4.56
C ASP A 279 12.29 -1.04 -5.75
N CYS A 280 13.60 -0.92 -5.98
CA CYS A 280 14.31 -1.77 -6.94
C CYS A 280 14.24 -3.26 -6.55
N ILE A 281 14.42 -3.59 -5.27
CA ILE A 281 14.30 -4.97 -4.77
C ILE A 281 12.86 -5.47 -4.94
N ARG A 282 11.85 -4.65 -4.60
CA ARG A 282 10.44 -5.01 -4.78
C ARG A 282 10.09 -5.27 -6.24
N ALA A 283 10.54 -4.41 -7.14
CA ALA A 283 10.33 -4.57 -8.57
C ALA A 283 10.99 -5.86 -9.07
N ALA A 284 12.26 -6.08 -8.72
CA ALA A 284 13.03 -7.27 -9.10
C ALA A 284 12.50 -8.58 -8.51
N SER A 285 11.72 -8.52 -7.45
CA SER A 285 11.14 -9.71 -6.79
C SER A 285 9.67 -9.93 -7.17
N ALA A 286 9.14 -9.15 -8.10
CA ALA A 286 7.71 -9.15 -8.41
C ALA A 286 7.22 -10.46 -9.07
N ASP A 287 8.12 -11.20 -9.70
CA ASP A 287 7.87 -12.53 -10.27
C ASP A 287 8.00 -13.67 -9.24
N GLY A 288 8.34 -13.33 -7.99
CA GLY A 288 8.42 -14.26 -6.86
C GLY A 288 9.81 -14.82 -6.57
N GLU A 289 10.83 -14.52 -7.38
CA GLU A 289 12.19 -15.00 -7.16
C GLU A 289 13.24 -13.89 -7.29
N LEU A 290 13.93 -13.56 -6.19
CA LEU A 290 15.09 -12.68 -6.24
C LEU A 290 16.36 -13.51 -6.49
N THR A 291 16.83 -13.54 -7.73
CA THR A 291 18.00 -14.31 -8.14
C THR A 291 19.30 -13.73 -7.59
N SER A 292 20.36 -14.54 -7.56
CA SER A 292 21.70 -14.05 -7.21
C SER A 292 22.18 -12.95 -8.16
N ALA A 293 21.73 -12.96 -9.43
CA ALA A 293 22.10 -11.96 -10.41
C ALA A 293 21.40 -10.62 -10.13
N GLU A 294 20.09 -10.59 -9.81
CA GLU A 294 19.44 -9.37 -9.34
C GLU A 294 20.06 -8.85 -8.04
N ARG A 295 20.44 -9.77 -7.13
CA ARG A 295 21.13 -9.41 -5.88
C ARG A 295 22.43 -8.68 -6.12
N GLU A 296 23.33 -9.26 -6.89
CA GLU A 296 24.61 -8.63 -7.22
C GLU A 296 24.40 -7.25 -7.86
N ARG A 297 23.33 -7.10 -8.65
CA ARG A 297 22.97 -5.83 -9.28
C ARG A 297 22.57 -4.76 -8.28
N TYR A 298 21.51 -4.94 -7.48
CA TYR A 298 21.10 -3.87 -6.57
C TYR A 298 22.16 -3.56 -5.50
N VAL A 299 23.00 -4.53 -5.12
CA VAL A 299 24.16 -4.29 -4.24
C VAL A 299 25.15 -3.34 -4.90
N ARG A 300 25.48 -3.57 -6.17
CA ARG A 300 26.31 -2.64 -6.94
C ARG A 300 25.68 -1.25 -7.04
N LEU A 301 24.38 -1.17 -7.39
CA LEU A 301 23.67 0.10 -7.51
C LEU A 301 23.63 0.86 -6.16
N ALA A 302 23.47 0.15 -5.05
CA ALA A 302 23.53 0.73 -3.72
C ALA A 302 24.92 1.32 -3.43
N GLY A 303 25.99 0.60 -3.78
CA GLY A 303 27.37 1.09 -3.69
C GLY A 303 27.62 2.35 -4.53
N ASP A 304 27.08 2.41 -5.76
CA ASP A 304 27.17 3.58 -6.63
C ASP A 304 26.42 4.81 -6.06
N LEU A 305 25.37 4.57 -5.25
CA LEU A 305 24.67 5.60 -4.49
C LEU A 305 25.32 5.95 -3.13
N GLY A 306 26.47 5.34 -2.82
CA GLY A 306 27.20 5.54 -1.57
C GLY A 306 26.55 4.88 -0.35
N ILE A 307 25.76 3.83 -0.56
CA ILE A 307 25.13 3.04 0.51
C ILE A 307 26.03 1.86 0.84
N ASP A 308 26.45 1.75 2.10
CA ASP A 308 27.28 0.65 2.58
C ASP A 308 26.58 -0.71 2.43
N ASP A 309 27.34 -1.76 2.11
CA ASP A 309 26.83 -3.14 1.97
C ASP A 309 25.98 -3.57 3.18
N SER A 310 26.41 -3.21 4.39
CA SER A 310 25.69 -3.55 5.63
C SER A 310 24.30 -2.88 5.73
N ILE A 311 24.12 -1.71 5.12
CA ILE A 311 22.84 -1.02 5.03
C ILE A 311 22.00 -1.66 3.92
N THR A 312 22.59 -1.99 2.79
CA THR A 312 21.92 -2.71 1.70
C THR A 312 21.36 -4.06 2.17
N GLU A 313 22.12 -4.81 2.97
CA GLU A 313 21.64 -6.05 3.61
C GLU A 313 20.49 -5.80 4.60
N GLN A 314 20.42 -4.63 5.23
CA GLN A 314 19.29 -4.27 6.10
C GLN A 314 18.05 -3.93 5.26
N ILE A 315 18.22 -3.24 4.13
CA ILE A 315 17.12 -2.93 3.19
C ILE A 315 16.51 -4.22 2.65
N GLU A 316 17.33 -5.17 2.23
CA GLU A 316 16.86 -6.48 1.78
C GLU A 316 16.14 -7.25 2.90
N ARG A 317 16.67 -7.22 4.13
CA ARG A 317 16.01 -7.84 5.29
C ARG A 317 14.66 -7.19 5.59
N ALA A 318 14.53 -5.88 5.42
CA ALA A 318 13.25 -5.19 5.56
C ALA A 318 12.23 -5.70 4.53
N TYR A 319 12.65 -5.87 3.27
CA TYR A 319 11.79 -6.46 2.22
C TYR A 319 11.34 -7.88 2.59
N GLN A 320 12.28 -8.75 2.97
CA GLN A 320 11.98 -10.12 3.37
C GLN A 320 11.04 -10.19 4.58
N ALA A 321 11.19 -9.28 5.54
CA ALA A 321 10.30 -9.18 6.70
C ALA A 321 8.88 -8.78 6.29
N GLU A 322 8.71 -7.81 5.38
CA GLU A 322 7.40 -7.43 4.84
C GLU A 322 6.74 -8.58 4.08
N SER A 323 7.48 -9.26 3.21
CA SER A 323 6.98 -10.44 2.49
C SER A 323 6.53 -11.56 3.46
N ALA A 324 7.31 -11.81 4.51
CA ALA A 324 6.96 -12.80 5.54
C ALA A 324 5.76 -12.35 6.39
N SER A 325 5.61 -11.05 6.64
CA SER A 325 4.42 -10.51 7.32
C SER A 325 3.17 -10.70 6.49
N LYS A 326 3.20 -10.31 5.21
CA LYS A 326 2.11 -10.55 4.27
C LYS A 326 1.75 -12.04 4.22
N ALA A 327 2.73 -12.94 4.09
CA ALA A 327 2.47 -14.37 4.06
C ALA A 327 1.78 -14.89 5.33
N ARG A 328 2.20 -14.42 6.52
CA ARG A 328 1.52 -14.74 7.79
C ARG A 328 0.08 -14.22 7.82
N ARG A 329 -0.13 -12.98 7.37
CA ARG A 329 -1.44 -12.35 7.28
C ARG A 329 -2.38 -13.16 6.37
N LEU A 330 -1.94 -13.52 5.16
CA LEU A 330 -2.73 -14.32 4.23
C LEU A 330 -3.04 -15.72 4.77
N ALA A 331 -2.07 -16.39 5.40
CA ALA A 331 -2.29 -17.70 6.02
C ALA A 331 -3.32 -17.64 7.16
N LEU A 332 -3.32 -16.54 7.94
CA LEU A 332 -4.32 -16.33 8.97
C LEU A 332 -5.69 -15.98 8.36
N PHE A 333 -5.75 -15.16 7.31
CA PHE A 333 -7.03 -14.64 6.84
C PHE A 333 -7.75 -15.61 5.90
N PHE A 334 -6.96 -16.37 5.15
CA PHE A 334 -7.43 -17.25 4.10
C PHE A 334 -6.82 -18.66 4.24
N PRO A 335 -7.10 -19.38 5.36
CA PRO A 335 -6.49 -20.68 5.64
C PRO A 335 -6.86 -21.77 4.61
N GLU A 336 -7.94 -21.56 3.85
CA GLU A 336 -8.39 -22.46 2.78
C GLU A 336 -8.01 -21.96 1.36
N GLY A 337 -7.24 -20.88 1.27
CA GLY A 337 -6.85 -20.23 0.02
C GLY A 337 -7.48 -18.84 -0.14
N THR A 338 -6.79 -17.95 -0.86
CA THR A 338 -7.25 -16.58 -1.12
C THR A 338 -8.50 -16.57 -2.00
N PRO A 339 -9.53 -15.77 -1.65
CA PRO A 339 -10.61 -15.51 -2.59
C PRO A 339 -10.06 -14.78 -3.81
N TYR A 340 -10.78 -14.87 -4.94
CA TYR A 340 -10.36 -14.21 -6.18
C TYR A 340 -8.97 -14.64 -6.68
N SER A 341 -8.57 -15.87 -6.34
CA SER A 341 -7.47 -16.59 -6.98
C SER A 341 -7.99 -17.38 -8.18
N VAL A 342 -7.13 -17.66 -9.17
CA VAL A 342 -7.49 -18.62 -10.23
C VAL A 342 -7.78 -19.97 -9.56
N PRO A 343 -8.90 -20.64 -9.85
CA PRO A 343 -9.15 -21.97 -9.29
C PRO A 343 -7.99 -22.92 -9.65
N ALA A 344 -7.50 -23.63 -8.65
CA ALA A 344 -6.45 -24.65 -8.79
C ALA A 344 -6.83 -25.79 -9.75
#